data_AF-A0AAW0SRS5-F1
#
_entry.id   AF-A0AAW0SRS5-F1
#
_cell.length_a   1.000
_cell.length_b   1.000
_cell.length_c   1.000
_cell.angle_alpha   90.00
_cell.angle_beta   90.00
_cell.angle_gamma   90.00
#
_symmetry.space_group_name_H-M   'P 1'
#
loop_
_entity.id
_entity.type
_entity.pdbx_description
1 polymer ?
#
loop_
_entity_poly.entity_id
_entity_poly.type
_entity_poly.pdbx_seq_one_letter_code
_entity_poly.pdbx_strand_id
1 'polypeptide(L)'
;MRWWIPALLFGVLAEARDVLSRYRDHGCYVEVARGLRLAPIHVDRYVIADTLQDCKRACDQAFFACKSFSYSNNRRHENENCLLSREDSISLNTNNFRDFFRDFDFDFYERSYNSRECDNDLNNIYYEYVHHNSGERNCAATHLQAQADVTSSSQRDIEWLGQGT
;
A
#
# COMPACT_ATOMS: atom_id res chain seq x y z
N MET A 1 23.33 -42.01 10.52
CA MET A 1 23.14 -41.78 9.06
C MET A 1 21.75 -41.21 8.85
N ARG A 2 21.62 -40.18 8.00
CA ARG A 2 20.41 -39.39 7.62
C ARG A 2 20.07 -38.20 8.53
N TRP A 3 20.74 -37.09 8.26
CA TRP A 3 20.38 -35.71 8.65
C TRP A 3 20.15 -34.87 7.38
N TRP A 4 19.10 -35.16 6.62
CA TRP A 4 18.85 -34.50 5.33
C TRP A 4 17.38 -34.08 5.23
N ILE A 5 16.89 -33.29 6.19
CA ILE A 5 15.65 -32.52 6.05
C ILE A 5 15.87 -31.17 6.77
N PRO A 6 16.47 -30.17 6.10
CA PRO A 6 15.85 -28.84 6.21
C PRO A 6 16.06 -27.97 4.96
N ALA A 7 16.06 -28.52 3.74
CA ALA A 7 16.33 -27.70 2.54
C ALA A 7 15.08 -27.08 1.89
N LEU A 8 13.87 -27.61 2.14
CA LEU A 8 12.66 -27.21 1.41
C LEU A 8 11.81 -26.14 2.10
N LEU A 9 12.06 -25.83 3.39
CA LEU A 9 11.38 -24.76 4.12
C LEU A 9 12.05 -23.38 3.96
N PHE A 10 13.35 -23.34 3.63
CA PHE A 10 14.08 -22.07 3.47
C PHE A 10 13.84 -21.38 2.11
N GLY A 11 13.53 -22.14 1.05
CA GLY A 11 13.29 -21.57 -0.29
C GLY A 11 12.02 -20.71 -0.35
N VAL A 12 10.90 -21.24 0.17
CA VAL A 12 9.59 -20.59 0.14
C VAL A 12 9.56 -19.28 0.97
N LEU A 13 10.32 -19.22 2.06
CA LEU A 13 10.42 -18.02 2.90
C LEU A 13 11.31 -16.92 2.30
N ALA A 14 12.31 -17.26 1.48
CA ALA A 14 13.18 -16.28 0.83
C ALA A 14 12.45 -15.52 -0.28
N GLU A 15 11.61 -16.21 -1.05
CA GLU A 15 10.82 -15.64 -2.14
C GLU A 15 9.74 -14.67 -1.63
N ALA A 16 9.06 -15.02 -0.54
CA ALA A 16 8.08 -14.14 0.09
C ALA A 16 8.72 -12.84 0.62
N ARG A 17 9.94 -12.90 1.17
CA ARG A 17 10.66 -11.71 1.67
C ARG A 17 11.08 -10.76 0.55
N ASP A 18 11.45 -11.28 -0.61
CA ASP A 18 11.84 -10.47 -1.77
C ASP A 18 10.63 -9.81 -2.45
N VAL A 19 9.48 -10.49 -2.49
CA VAL A 19 8.20 -9.92 -2.93
C VAL A 19 7.72 -8.81 -1.98
N LEU A 20 7.78 -9.05 -0.67
CA LEU A 20 7.43 -8.04 0.35
C LEU A 20 8.42 -6.86 0.37
N SER A 21 9.70 -7.11 0.12
CA SER A 21 10.72 -6.08 -0.03
C SER A 21 10.42 -5.17 -1.23
N ARG A 22 10.00 -5.73 -2.37
CA ARG A 22 9.60 -4.95 -3.54
C ARG A 22 8.32 -4.15 -3.30
N TYR A 23 7.41 -4.65 -2.48
CA TYR A 23 6.22 -3.91 -2.07
C TYR A 23 6.56 -2.74 -1.12
N ARG A 24 7.58 -2.92 -0.26
CA ARG A 24 8.10 -1.90 0.65
C ARG A 24 8.91 -0.80 -0.06
N ASP A 25 9.36 -1.05 -1.28
CA ASP A 25 10.15 -0.10 -2.07
C ASP A 25 9.28 0.98 -2.75
N HIS A 26 7.97 0.76 -2.78
CA HIS A 26 7.01 1.76 -3.21
C HIS A 26 6.57 2.62 -2.03
N GLY A 27 6.38 3.92 -2.28
CA GLY A 27 5.93 4.86 -1.26
C GLY A 27 4.71 4.35 -0.52
N CYS A 28 4.66 4.60 0.78
CA CYS A 28 3.47 4.39 1.58
C CYS A 28 2.41 5.40 1.14
N TYR A 29 1.27 4.93 0.62
CA TYR A 29 0.15 5.78 0.17
C TYR A 29 -1.15 5.35 0.85
N VAL A 30 -1.87 6.30 1.43
CA VAL A 30 -3.15 6.08 2.13
C VAL A 30 -4.29 6.71 1.36
N GLU A 31 -5.47 6.08 1.41
CA GLU A 31 -6.70 6.65 0.86
C GLU A 31 -7.21 7.76 1.78
N VAL A 32 -7.18 9.00 1.29
CA VAL A 32 -7.63 10.17 2.07
C VAL A 32 -9.11 10.43 1.85
N ALA A 33 -9.61 10.18 0.63
CA ALA A 33 -11.02 10.41 0.30
C ALA A 33 -11.48 9.52 -0.86
N ARG A 34 -12.74 9.05 -0.75
CA ARG A 34 -13.41 8.31 -1.82
C ARG A 34 -14.22 9.21 -2.74
N GLY A 35 -14.30 8.83 -4.00
CA GLY A 35 -15.12 9.51 -5.01
C GLY A 35 -14.65 10.93 -5.33
N LEU A 36 -13.35 11.18 -5.18
CA LEU A 36 -12.71 12.46 -5.48
C LEU A 36 -11.65 12.31 -6.56
N ARG A 37 -11.85 13.07 -7.63
CA ARG A 37 -10.91 13.22 -8.72
C ARG A 37 -10.22 14.57 -8.62
N LEU A 38 -8.89 14.60 -8.64
CA LEU A 38 -8.11 15.83 -8.75
C LEU A 38 -8.60 16.69 -9.92
N ALA A 39 -8.84 17.97 -9.66
CA ALA A 39 -9.14 18.91 -10.73
C ALA A 39 -7.91 19.05 -11.66
N PRO A 40 -8.08 19.20 -12.98
CA PRO A 40 -6.98 19.21 -13.95
C PRO A 40 -5.86 20.21 -13.66
N ILE A 41 -6.17 21.33 -13.00
CA ILE A 41 -5.18 22.35 -12.62
C ILE A 41 -4.16 21.86 -11.59
N HIS A 42 -4.51 20.84 -10.81
CA HIS A 42 -3.64 20.22 -9.79
C HIS A 42 -3.01 18.92 -10.27
N VAL A 43 -3.22 18.53 -11.54
CA VAL A 43 -2.61 17.33 -12.13
C VAL A 43 -1.31 17.70 -12.84
N ASP A 44 -0.20 17.20 -12.30
CA ASP A 44 1.13 17.37 -12.89
C ASP A 44 1.39 16.38 -14.02
N ARG A 45 0.83 15.16 -13.91
CA ARG A 45 1.02 14.10 -14.89
C ARG A 45 -0.13 13.11 -14.90
N TYR A 46 -0.58 12.78 -16.11
CA TYR A 46 -1.54 11.72 -16.36
C TYR A 46 -0.79 10.43 -16.71
N VAL A 47 -1.24 9.31 -16.16
CA VAL A 47 -0.66 7.98 -16.35
C VAL A 47 -1.78 6.96 -16.58
N ILE A 48 -1.50 5.98 -17.44
CA ILE A 48 -2.29 4.75 -17.55
C ILE A 48 -1.65 3.73 -16.62
N ALA A 49 -2.39 3.29 -15.62
CA ALA A 49 -1.94 2.29 -14.64
C ALA A 49 -2.91 1.12 -14.62
N ASP A 50 -2.41 -0.11 -14.80
CA ASP A 50 -3.25 -1.31 -14.77
C ASP A 50 -3.80 -1.61 -13.37
N THR A 51 -3.03 -1.24 -12.35
CA THR A 51 -3.36 -1.44 -10.94
C THR A 51 -3.07 -0.20 -10.11
N LEU A 52 -3.67 -0.13 -8.91
CA LEU A 52 -3.35 0.90 -7.92
C LEU A 52 -1.85 0.90 -7.60
N GLN A 53 -1.23 -0.28 -7.55
CA GLN A 53 0.20 -0.41 -7.27
C GLN A 53 1.07 0.19 -8.37
N ASP A 54 0.66 0.07 -9.64
CA ASP A 54 1.37 0.70 -10.74
C ASP A 54 1.22 2.23 -10.69
N CYS A 55 0.08 2.75 -10.23
CA CYS A 55 -0.11 4.19 -10.00
C CYS A 55 0.77 4.70 -8.84
N LYS A 56 0.84 3.97 -7.71
CA LYS A 56 1.78 4.26 -6.60
C LYS A 56 3.22 4.32 -7.11
N ARG A 57 3.66 3.31 -7.87
CA ARG A 57 4.99 3.26 -8.49
C ARG A 57 5.24 4.43 -9.44
N ALA A 58 4.24 4.81 -10.25
CA ALA A 58 4.37 5.94 -11.16
C ALA A 58 4.57 7.27 -10.43
N CYS A 59 3.93 7.43 -9.27
CA CYS A 59 4.14 8.57 -8.37
C CYS A 59 5.57 8.54 -7.77
N ASP A 60 6.07 7.39 -7.31
CA ASP A 60 7.45 7.25 -6.82
C ASP A 60 8.51 7.61 -7.88
N GLN A 61 8.24 7.22 -9.14
CA GLN A 61 9.17 7.39 -10.27
C GLN A 61 8.94 8.72 -11.02
N ALA A 62 8.09 9.59 -10.51
CA ALA A 62 7.83 10.88 -11.13
C ALA A 62 9.10 11.75 -11.11
N PHE A 63 9.28 12.58 -12.14
CA PHE A 63 10.38 13.56 -12.22
C PHE A 63 10.18 14.76 -11.27
N PHE A 64 9.04 14.82 -10.59
CA PHE A 64 8.69 15.82 -9.59
C PHE A 64 8.41 15.13 -8.26
N ALA A 65 8.42 15.89 -7.16
CA ALA A 65 8.10 15.38 -5.83
C ALA A 65 6.59 15.07 -5.72
N CYS A 66 6.19 13.91 -6.23
CA CYS A 66 4.80 13.46 -6.22
C CYS A 66 4.37 13.14 -4.78
N LYS A 67 3.31 13.81 -4.34
CA LYS A 67 2.77 13.69 -2.99
C LYS A 67 1.43 12.97 -2.95
N SER A 68 0.64 13.08 -4.01
CA SER A 68 -0.69 12.48 -4.06
C SER A 68 -1.07 12.08 -5.48
N PHE A 69 -2.16 11.32 -5.58
CA PHE A 69 -2.78 11.01 -6.86
C PHE A 69 -4.27 10.67 -6.71
N SER A 70 -5.05 10.86 -7.77
CA SER A 70 -6.37 10.23 -7.90
C SER A 70 -6.26 9.02 -8.82
N TYR A 71 -6.81 7.89 -8.41
CA TYR A 71 -6.78 6.64 -9.18
C TYR A 71 -8.19 6.08 -9.40
N SER A 72 -8.42 5.53 -10.59
CA SER A 72 -9.61 4.75 -10.92
C SER A 72 -9.23 3.35 -11.42
N ASN A 73 -9.87 2.33 -10.85
CA ASN A 73 -9.80 0.96 -11.37
C ASN A 73 -10.81 0.69 -12.51
N ASN A 74 -11.66 1.68 -12.83
CA ASN A 74 -12.70 1.52 -13.82
C ASN A 74 -12.08 1.57 -15.21
N ARG A 75 -12.15 0.44 -15.92
CA ARG A 75 -11.60 0.29 -17.28
C ARG A 75 -12.23 1.20 -18.32
N ARG A 76 -13.32 1.92 -18.00
CA ARG A 76 -13.86 2.96 -18.87
C ARG A 76 -12.91 4.15 -19.05
N HIS A 77 -11.97 4.35 -18.13
CA HIS A 77 -10.95 5.41 -18.23
C HIS A 77 -9.69 4.88 -18.94
N GLU A 78 -9.86 4.38 -20.17
CA GLU A 78 -8.80 3.71 -20.95
C GLU A 78 -7.58 4.60 -21.27
N ASN A 79 -7.72 5.92 -21.16
CA ASN A 79 -6.68 6.85 -21.57
C ASN A 79 -5.87 7.42 -20.41
N GLU A 80 -6.48 7.64 -19.23
CA GLU A 80 -5.85 8.33 -18.09
C GLU A 80 -6.63 8.02 -16.80
N ASN A 81 -6.17 7.03 -16.03
CA ASN A 81 -6.82 6.59 -14.79
C ASN A 81 -5.98 6.82 -13.54
N CYS A 82 -4.77 7.37 -13.67
CA CYS A 82 -3.87 7.73 -12.59
C CYS A 82 -3.43 9.20 -12.77
N LEU A 83 -3.88 10.06 -11.86
CA LEU A 83 -3.70 11.51 -11.93
C LEU A 83 -2.70 11.93 -10.85
N LEU A 84 -1.44 12.18 -11.20
CA LEU A 84 -0.38 12.45 -10.24
C LEU A 84 -0.28 13.94 -9.91
N SER A 85 0.02 14.27 -8.66
CA SER A 85 0.14 15.65 -8.17
C SER A 85 1.30 15.83 -7.19
N ARG A 86 1.93 17.01 -7.23
CA ARG A 86 2.87 17.51 -6.22
C ARG A 86 2.19 18.07 -4.97
N GLU A 87 0.88 18.19 -4.99
CA GLU A 87 0.08 18.74 -3.90
C GLU A 87 -0.52 17.61 -3.06
N ASP A 88 -0.85 17.90 -1.81
CA ASP A 88 -1.36 16.96 -0.81
C ASP A 88 -2.65 17.52 -0.18
N SER A 89 -3.30 16.78 0.72
CA SER A 89 -4.50 17.23 1.42
C SER A 89 -4.28 18.39 2.40
N ILE A 90 -3.02 18.74 2.69
CA ILE A 90 -2.67 19.96 3.43
C ILE A 90 -2.76 21.18 2.50
N SER A 91 -2.33 21.00 1.25
CA SER A 91 -2.32 22.04 0.21
C SER A 91 -3.68 22.20 -0.48
N LEU A 92 -4.45 21.11 -0.59
CA LEU A 92 -5.73 21.05 -1.28
C LEU A 92 -6.89 20.85 -0.30
N ASN A 93 -8.03 21.49 -0.57
CA ASN A 93 -9.23 21.28 0.22
C ASN A 93 -10.15 20.25 -0.44
N THR A 94 -10.30 19.08 0.18
CA THR A 94 -11.16 17.97 -0.31
C THR A 94 -12.64 18.31 -0.43
N ASN A 95 -13.09 19.42 0.18
CA ASN A 95 -14.46 19.93 0.07
C ASN A 95 -14.60 21.07 -0.96
N ASN A 96 -13.51 21.47 -1.61
CA ASN A 96 -13.49 22.55 -2.58
C ASN A 96 -13.58 21.99 -4.02
N PHE A 97 -14.62 22.38 -4.74
CA PHE A 97 -14.85 21.93 -6.12
C PHE A 97 -13.81 22.44 -7.13
N ARG A 98 -13.01 23.46 -6.75
CA ARG A 98 -11.88 23.93 -7.57
C ARG A 98 -10.69 22.99 -7.50
N ASP A 99 -10.56 22.27 -6.38
CA ASP A 99 -9.43 21.40 -6.09
C ASP A 99 -9.76 19.96 -6.49
N PHE A 100 -11.03 19.54 -6.26
CA PHE A 100 -11.52 18.20 -6.57
C PHE A 100 -12.88 18.21 -7.26
N PHE A 101 -13.05 17.32 -8.22
CA PHE A 101 -14.34 16.97 -8.78
C PHE A 101 -14.90 15.72 -8.09
N ARG A 102 -16.23 15.70 -7.92
CA ARG A 102 -16.95 14.52 -7.44
C ARG A 102 -17.07 13.53 -8.58
N ASP A 103 -16.36 12.43 -8.46
CA ASP A 103 -16.30 11.37 -9.45
C ASP A 103 -16.10 10.04 -8.71
N PHE A 104 -17.18 9.27 -8.57
CA PHE A 104 -17.20 8.05 -7.75
C PHE A 104 -16.35 6.91 -8.33
N ASP A 105 -15.87 7.06 -9.56
CA ASP A 105 -14.93 6.12 -10.16
C ASP A 105 -13.49 6.37 -9.68
N PHE A 106 -13.21 7.51 -9.05
CA PHE A 106 -11.87 7.89 -8.59
C PHE A 106 -11.79 8.01 -7.07
N ASP A 107 -10.70 7.52 -6.51
CA ASP A 107 -10.33 7.72 -5.11
C ASP A 107 -9.01 8.50 -5.01
N PHE A 108 -8.89 9.32 -3.97
CA PHE A 108 -7.73 10.19 -3.75
C PHE A 108 -6.80 9.59 -2.68
N TYR A 109 -5.53 9.44 -3.06
CA TYR A 109 -4.47 8.86 -2.25
C TYR A 109 -3.35 9.85 -2.02
N GLU A 110 -2.77 9.83 -0.82
CA GLU A 110 -1.64 10.67 -0.45
C GLU A 110 -0.50 9.84 0.13
N ARG A 111 0.73 10.26 -0.12
CA ARG A 111 1.91 9.66 0.51
C ARG A 111 1.85 9.86 2.02
N SER A 112 1.78 8.78 2.77
CA SER A 112 1.92 8.80 4.23
C SER A 112 3.37 8.56 4.62
N TYR A 113 3.85 9.39 5.54
CA TYR A 113 5.18 9.24 6.15
C TYR A 113 5.10 8.46 7.47
N ASN A 114 3.90 8.08 7.90
CA ASN A 114 3.66 7.32 9.12
C ASN A 114 3.60 5.82 8.78
N SER A 115 4.56 5.05 9.28
CA SER A 115 4.70 3.62 8.95
C SER A 115 3.47 2.78 9.32
N ARG A 116 2.78 3.13 10.41
CA ARG A 116 1.71 2.29 10.99
C ARG A 116 0.50 2.08 10.08
N GLU A 117 0.16 3.05 9.22
CA GLU A 117 -0.95 2.90 8.28
C GLU A 117 -0.59 1.96 7.13
N CYS A 118 0.68 1.96 6.69
CA CYS A 118 1.15 1.10 5.61
C CYS A 118 1.68 -0.26 6.07
N ASP A 119 1.99 -0.43 7.35
CA ASP A 119 2.25 -1.73 7.96
C ASP A 119 1.00 -2.63 7.84
N ASN A 120 -0.21 -2.05 7.86
CA ASN A 120 -1.47 -2.76 7.68
C ASN A 120 -1.74 -3.17 6.22
N ASP A 121 -1.33 -2.36 5.25
CA ASP A 121 -1.44 -2.68 3.82
C ASP A 121 -0.54 -3.87 3.43
N LEU A 122 0.69 -3.90 3.95
CA LEU A 122 1.62 -5.02 3.77
C LEU A 122 1.06 -6.33 4.35
N ASN A 123 0.45 -6.23 5.54
CA ASN A 123 -0.22 -7.37 6.16
C ASN A 123 -1.38 -7.87 5.30
N ASN A 124 -2.24 -6.98 4.82
CA ASN A 124 -3.40 -7.36 4.01
C ASN A 124 -3.00 -8.07 2.71
N ILE A 125 -1.90 -7.66 2.09
CA ILE A 125 -1.39 -8.24 0.84
C ILE A 125 -0.67 -9.56 1.08
N TYR A 126 0.07 -9.69 2.18
CA TYR A 126 0.59 -10.98 2.62
C TYR A 126 -0.56 -11.97 2.87
N TYR A 127 -1.63 -11.54 3.54
CA TYR A 127 -2.81 -12.37 3.75
C TYR A 127 -3.50 -12.73 2.43
N GLU A 128 -3.72 -11.79 1.51
CA GLU A 128 -4.33 -12.07 0.21
C GLU A 128 -3.50 -13.04 -0.64
N TYR A 129 -2.17 -12.86 -0.66
CA TYR A 129 -1.24 -13.79 -1.33
C TYR A 129 -1.27 -15.20 -0.70
N VAL A 130 -1.27 -15.29 0.63
CA VAL A 130 -1.36 -16.57 1.35
C VAL A 130 -2.73 -17.20 1.14
N HIS A 131 -3.83 -16.43 1.16
CA HIS A 131 -5.19 -16.92 0.90
C HIS A 131 -5.35 -17.46 -0.53
N HIS A 132 -4.78 -16.78 -1.52
CA HIS A 132 -4.88 -17.20 -2.93
C HIS A 132 -4.06 -18.49 -3.19
N ASN A 133 -2.96 -18.68 -2.47
CA ASN A 133 -2.05 -19.82 -2.66
C ASN A 133 -2.23 -20.99 -1.67
N SER A 134 -2.96 -20.81 -0.56
CA SER A 134 -3.11 -21.87 0.47
C SER A 134 -4.19 -22.90 0.17
N GLY A 135 -5.18 -22.59 -0.70
CA GLY A 135 -6.24 -23.54 -1.05
C GLY A 135 -7.15 -23.99 0.11
N GLU A 136 -7.03 -23.38 1.30
CA GLU A 136 -7.77 -23.78 2.50
C GLU A 136 -9.07 -22.97 2.66
N ARG A 137 -10.20 -23.68 2.75
CA ARG A 137 -11.56 -23.10 2.69
C ARG A 137 -12.07 -22.42 3.97
N ASN A 138 -11.34 -22.43 5.08
CA ASN A 138 -11.90 -22.03 6.38
C ASN A 138 -10.98 -21.06 7.15
N CYS A 139 -11.19 -19.76 6.95
CA CYS A 139 -10.31 -18.69 7.43
C CYS A 139 -10.76 -17.97 8.72
N ALA A 140 -11.74 -18.48 9.46
CA ALA A 140 -12.23 -17.81 10.67
C ALA A 140 -11.34 -18.06 11.91
N ALA A 141 -10.63 -19.19 11.97
CA ALA A 141 -9.85 -19.58 13.14
C ALA A 141 -8.42 -18.98 13.15
N THR A 142 -7.83 -18.77 11.97
CA THR A 142 -6.46 -18.29 11.80
C THR A 142 -6.30 -16.79 12.09
N HIS A 143 -7.39 -16.02 11.99
CA HIS A 143 -7.40 -14.58 12.23
C HIS A 143 -7.09 -14.19 13.69
N LEU A 144 -7.58 -14.97 14.67
CA LEU A 144 -7.36 -14.68 16.10
C LEU A 144 -5.95 -15.02 16.57
N GLN A 145 -5.30 -16.03 15.99
CA GLN A 145 -3.94 -16.42 16.36
C GLN A 145 -2.88 -15.51 15.74
N ALA A 146 -3.08 -15.04 14.50
CA ALA A 146 -2.15 -14.13 13.85
C ALA A 146 -2.13 -12.73 14.50
N GLN A 147 -3.27 -12.25 15.00
CA GLN A 147 -3.35 -10.98 15.74
C GLN A 147 -2.57 -11.02 17.07
N ALA A 148 -2.55 -12.18 17.75
CA ALA A 148 -1.84 -12.34 19.02
C ALA A 148 -0.31 -12.33 18.85
N ASP A 149 0.21 -12.96 17.80
CA ASP A 149 1.66 -13.02 17.56
C ASP A 149 2.25 -11.67 17.13
N VAL A 150 1.51 -10.86 16.37
CA VAL A 150 1.92 -9.50 15.98
C VAL A 150 1.97 -8.55 17.19
N THR A 151 1.00 -8.65 18.11
CA THR A 151 1.05 -7.87 19.36
C THR A 151 2.26 -8.21 20.23
N SER A 152 2.73 -9.46 20.21
CA SER A 152 3.93 -9.87 20.96
C SER A 152 5.25 -9.36 20.36
N SER A 153 5.28 -9.09 19.04
CA SER A 153 6.43 -8.52 18.35
C SER A 153 6.61 -7.05 18.67
N SER A 154 5.53 -6.26 18.60
CA SER A 154 5.56 -4.82 18.88
C SER A 154 5.95 -4.49 20.33
N GLN A 155 5.75 -5.41 21.27
CA GLN A 155 6.04 -5.19 22.69
C GLN A 155 7.50 -5.46 23.04
N ARG A 156 8.19 -6.32 22.28
CA ARG A 156 9.63 -6.60 22.46
C ARG A 156 10.54 -5.48 21.95
N ASP A 157 10.05 -4.64 21.04
CA ASP A 157 10.81 -3.50 20.50
C ASP A 157 10.78 -2.26 21.41
N ILE A 158 9.92 -2.22 22.43
CA ILE A 158 9.85 -1.11 23.41
C ILE A 158 10.86 -1.30 24.57
N GLU A 159 11.35 -2.52 24.81
CA GLU A 159 12.28 -2.79 25.93
C GLU A 159 13.76 -2.41 25.67
N TRP A 160 14.13 -2.04 24.43
CA TRP A 160 15.53 -1.75 24.06
C TRP A 160 15.95 -0.27 24.10
N LEU A 161 15.07 0.67 24.45
CA LEU A 161 15.40 2.11 24.59
C LEU A 161 15.48 2.59 26.05
N GLY A 162 15.57 1.68 27.02
CA GLY A 162 15.48 2.00 28.46
C GLY A 162 16.67 1.61 29.35
N GLN A 163 17.83 1.21 28.80
CA GLN A 163 19.01 0.89 29.62
C GLN A 163 20.26 1.53 29.02
N GLY A 164 20.50 2.78 29.40
CA GLY A 164 21.66 3.52 28.94
C GLY A 164 21.82 4.88 29.62
N THR A 165 21.89 4.89 30.96
CA THR A 165 22.76 5.75 31.79
C THR A 165 22.70 5.26 33.23
#